data_AF-A0AAV9W2R2-F1
#
_entry.id   AF-A0AAV9W2R2-F1
#
_cell.length_a   1.000
_cell.length_b   1.000
_cell.length_c   1.000
_cell.angle_alpha   90.00
_cell.angle_beta   90.00
_cell.angle_gamma   90.00
#
_symmetry.space_group_name_H-M   'P 1'
#
loop_
_entity.id
_entity.type
_entity.pdbx_description
1 polymer ?
#
loop_
_entity_poly.entity_id
_entity_poly.type
_entity_poly.pdbx_seq_one_letter_code
_entity_poly.pdbx_strand_id
1 'polypeptide(L)'
;MSAKSVLEADGKAILNYHLTRAPAITQSTLPPPPHNAPPKLASLYFPEDVAPETVLEAAEARYPWLLAPGARFVAKPDQLIKRRGKSGLLALNKTWEDARQWVLERAGKPVKVETVTGTLRQFLVEPFVPHKQEEEYYINIHSLREGDYILFTHEGGVDVGDVDAKAKKILIPVDLKEYPSNEEIAAALLPDVPEFVHNVLVDFINRLYAVYVDSQFTYLEINPLVVIPNEDATSASVHFLDLAAKIDQTAEFECGAKWAIARGPAALGINPAALGGGKVDIDAGPPLEFPAPFGRELSKEEAYIAALDAKTGASLKLTVLNSNGRIWTLVAGGGASVVYADAIAAAGFGEDLANYGEYSGAPTETQTFHYARTVIDLLLRSPMREEGKVLFIGGGIANFTNVASTFKGVIRALREVSPQLIEHKTKIWVRRAGPNYQEGLKNIKAAGDELKLDIKVYGPEMGVAEIVPVALLGASTKVKEYGEI
;
A
#
# COMPACT_ATOMS: atom_id res chain seq x y z
N MET A 1 2.10 -11.77 6.86
CA MET A 1 2.33 -10.33 6.93
C MET A 1 2.48 -9.75 5.54
N SER A 2 1.60 -8.80 5.19
CA SER A 2 1.77 -7.93 4.02
C SER A 2 1.79 -6.51 4.56
N ALA A 3 2.99 -5.98 4.80
CA ALA A 3 3.17 -4.60 5.25
C ALA A 3 2.78 -3.64 4.11
N LYS A 4 1.73 -2.85 4.33
CA LYS A 4 1.21 -1.89 3.35
C LYS A 4 1.34 -0.48 3.89
N SER A 5 1.82 0.43 3.05
CA SER A 5 1.88 1.85 3.39
C SER A 5 0.48 2.42 3.55
N VAL A 6 0.34 3.36 4.48
CA VAL A 6 -0.90 4.13 4.69
C VAL A 6 -0.63 5.61 4.40
N LEU A 7 -1.70 6.37 4.14
CA LEU A 7 -1.61 7.82 4.07
C LEU A 7 -1.15 8.39 5.41
N GLU A 8 -0.46 9.53 5.36
CA GLU A 8 0.00 10.23 6.56
C GLU A 8 -1.20 10.61 7.45
N ALA A 9 -2.29 11.12 6.85
CA ALA A 9 -3.51 11.46 7.57
C ALA A 9 -4.09 10.26 8.33
N ASP A 10 -4.09 9.07 7.72
CA ASP A 10 -4.61 7.84 8.32
C ASP A 10 -3.72 7.36 9.48
N GLY A 11 -2.40 7.34 9.26
CA GLY A 11 -1.45 6.96 10.30
C GLY A 11 -1.48 7.91 11.50
N LYS A 12 -1.59 9.23 11.26
CA LYS A 12 -1.75 10.24 12.32
C LYS A 12 -3.07 10.09 13.08
N ALA A 13 -4.17 9.79 12.38
CA ALA A 13 -5.46 9.57 13.02
C ALA A 13 -5.42 8.35 13.97
N ILE A 14 -4.90 7.22 13.48
CA ILE A 14 -4.69 6.00 14.27
C ILE A 14 -3.80 6.28 15.47
N LEU A 15 -2.64 6.91 15.23
CA LEU A 15 -1.69 7.25 16.29
C LEU A 15 -2.32 8.16 17.34
N ASN A 16 -2.89 9.30 16.94
CA ASN A 16 -3.44 10.28 17.88
C ASN A 16 -4.55 9.69 18.75
N TYR A 17 -5.44 8.90 18.16
CA TYR A 17 -6.55 8.28 18.88
C TYR A 17 -6.04 7.23 19.88
N HIS A 18 -5.15 6.34 19.45
CA HIS A 18 -4.71 5.21 20.28
C HIS A 18 -3.57 5.52 21.24
N LEU A 19 -2.85 6.63 21.09
CA LEU A 19 -1.71 6.99 21.96
C LEU A 19 -2.04 7.01 23.47
N THR A 20 -3.30 7.24 23.81
CA THR A 20 -3.79 7.28 25.20
C THR A 20 -4.77 6.15 25.52
N ARG A 21 -4.96 5.20 24.59
CA ARG A 21 -5.95 4.12 24.66
C ARG A 21 -5.34 2.73 24.50
N ALA A 22 -4.18 2.62 23.83
CA ALA A 22 -3.47 1.37 23.70
C ALA A 22 -3.06 0.83 25.09
N PRO A 23 -3.13 -0.50 25.31
CA PRO A 23 -2.67 -1.09 26.55
C PRO A 23 -1.19 -0.75 26.81
N ALA A 24 -0.90 -0.20 27.99
CA ALA A 24 0.48 0.13 28.35
C ALA A 24 1.31 -1.15 28.47
N ILE A 25 2.49 -1.16 27.87
CA ILE A 25 3.45 -2.28 27.95
C ILE A 25 4.13 -2.29 29.32
N THR A 26 4.49 -1.11 29.82
CA THR A 26 5.07 -0.89 31.14
C THR A 26 4.27 0.17 31.91
N GLN A 27 4.35 0.14 33.24
CA GLN A 27 3.68 1.13 34.08
C GLN A 27 4.38 2.49 33.94
N SER A 28 3.64 3.52 33.49
CA SER A 28 4.16 4.88 33.45
C SER A 28 4.35 5.43 34.87
N THR A 29 5.42 6.19 35.06
CA THR A 29 5.68 6.97 36.28
C THR A 29 4.88 8.28 36.30
N LEU A 30 4.30 8.66 35.16
CA LEU A 30 3.43 9.82 35.01
C LEU A 30 1.95 9.43 35.20
N PRO A 31 1.09 10.34 35.68
CA PRO A 31 -0.34 10.09 35.71
C PRO A 31 -0.86 9.81 34.29
N PRO A 32 -1.86 8.92 34.12
CA PRO A 32 -2.45 8.66 32.82
C PRO A 32 -2.91 9.97 32.17
N PRO A 33 -2.49 10.28 30.93
CA PRO A 33 -2.91 11.50 30.27
C PRO A 33 -4.43 11.44 30.01
N PRO A 34 -5.12 12.59 29.97
CA PRO A 34 -6.43 12.63 29.34
C PRO A 34 -6.32 12.19 27.89
N HIS A 35 -7.42 11.71 27.30
CA HIS A 35 -7.42 11.37 25.89
C HIS A 35 -7.06 12.58 25.03
N ASN A 36 -6.23 12.36 24.02
CA ASN A 36 -5.85 13.39 23.06
C ASN A 36 -7.09 14.04 22.44
N ALA A 37 -7.01 15.36 22.26
CA ALA A 37 -7.99 16.08 21.46
C ALA A 37 -7.99 15.53 20.01
N PRO A 38 -9.11 15.64 19.29
CA PRO A 38 -9.16 15.29 17.88
C PRO A 38 -8.08 16.03 17.07
N PRO A 39 -7.36 15.32 16.18
CA PRO A 39 -6.28 15.94 15.42
C PRO A 39 -6.88 16.80 14.30
N LYS A 40 -6.27 17.96 14.02
CA LYS A 40 -6.70 18.87 12.95
C LYS A 40 -6.10 18.44 11.61
N LEU A 41 -6.68 17.40 11.01
CA LEU A 41 -6.26 16.80 9.75
C LEU A 41 -7.28 17.08 8.65
N ALA A 42 -7.03 18.06 7.79
CA ALA A 42 -7.84 18.29 6.60
C ALA A 42 -7.29 17.44 5.44
N SER A 43 -7.83 16.24 5.31
CA SER A 43 -7.50 15.27 4.25
C SER A 43 -8.38 15.51 3.03
N LEU A 44 -7.77 15.91 1.91
CA LEU A 44 -8.44 16.45 0.73
C LEU A 44 -8.17 15.57 -0.49
N TYR A 45 -9.21 14.85 -0.95
CA TYR A 45 -9.18 14.06 -2.17
C TYR A 45 -9.82 14.83 -3.34
N PHE A 46 -9.18 14.81 -4.50
CA PHE A 46 -9.58 15.53 -5.71
C PHE A 46 -9.92 14.56 -6.85
N PRO A 47 -11.19 14.10 -6.96
CA PRO A 47 -11.64 13.21 -8.03
C PRO A 47 -11.42 13.80 -9.44
N GLU A 48 -11.36 12.96 -10.47
CA GLU A 48 -11.17 13.42 -11.86
C GLU A 48 -12.33 14.28 -12.36
N ASP A 49 -13.55 13.91 -12.00
CA ASP A 49 -14.78 14.50 -12.53
C ASP A 49 -15.34 15.64 -11.65
N VAL A 50 -14.56 16.13 -10.69
CA VAL A 50 -14.98 17.18 -9.74
C VAL A 50 -14.00 18.36 -9.81
N ALA A 51 -14.54 19.57 -9.97
CA ALA A 51 -13.74 20.78 -9.95
C ALA A 51 -13.02 20.95 -8.59
N PRO A 52 -11.71 21.22 -8.56
CA PRO A 52 -10.96 21.37 -7.32
C PRO A 52 -11.54 22.41 -6.35
N GLU A 53 -12.17 23.48 -6.87
CA GLU A 53 -12.83 24.51 -6.09
C GLU A 53 -13.98 23.92 -5.24
N THR A 54 -14.78 23.03 -5.82
CA THR A 54 -15.88 22.35 -5.12
C THR A 54 -15.37 21.49 -3.95
N VAL A 55 -14.22 20.84 -4.12
CA VAL A 55 -13.57 20.06 -3.05
C VAL A 55 -13.12 20.98 -1.91
N LEU A 56 -12.53 22.14 -2.25
CA LEU A 56 -12.05 23.11 -1.26
C LEU A 56 -13.20 23.80 -0.51
N GLU A 57 -14.29 24.12 -1.19
CA GLU A 57 -15.52 24.64 -0.55
C GLU A 57 -16.13 23.62 0.42
N ALA A 58 -16.20 22.35 0.03
CA ALA A 58 -16.64 21.28 0.92
C ALA A 58 -15.69 21.09 2.12
N ALA A 59 -14.37 21.28 1.92
CA ALA A 59 -13.38 21.24 2.98
C ALA A 59 -13.59 22.34 4.02
N GLU A 60 -13.91 23.56 3.60
CA GLU A 60 -14.18 24.69 4.51
C GLU A 60 -15.40 24.42 5.41
N ALA A 61 -16.45 23.81 4.85
CA ALA A 61 -17.63 23.40 5.61
C ALA A 61 -17.30 22.24 6.59
N ARG A 62 -16.48 21.28 6.15
CA ARG A 62 -16.10 20.09 6.94
C ARG A 62 -15.10 20.40 8.05
N TYR A 63 -14.21 21.38 7.81
CA TYR A 63 -13.12 21.76 8.70
C TYR A 63 -13.17 23.27 9.00
N PRO A 64 -14.12 23.75 9.82
CA PRO A 64 -14.30 25.19 10.07
C PRO A 64 -13.06 25.89 10.64
N TRP A 65 -12.14 25.13 11.27
CA TRP A 65 -10.88 25.66 11.77
C TRP A 65 -9.92 26.12 10.67
N LEU A 66 -10.14 25.76 9.40
CA LEU A 66 -9.42 26.34 8.26
C LEU A 66 -9.67 27.84 8.13
N LEU A 67 -10.89 28.29 8.48
CA LEU A 67 -11.30 29.70 8.40
C LEU A 67 -11.03 30.49 9.69
N ALA A 68 -10.36 29.89 10.68
CA ALA A 68 -10.09 30.55 11.95
C ALA A 68 -9.16 31.77 11.76
N PRO A 69 -9.53 32.97 12.27
CA PRO A 69 -8.71 34.17 12.11
C PRO A 69 -7.29 33.98 12.67
N GLY A 70 -6.29 34.39 11.88
CA GLY A 70 -4.88 34.31 12.28
C GLY A 70 -4.28 32.90 12.25
N ALA A 71 -5.05 31.86 11.91
CA ALA A 71 -4.54 30.51 11.78
C ALA A 71 -3.52 30.42 10.63
N ARG A 72 -2.47 29.64 10.88
CA ARG A 72 -1.41 29.35 9.91
C ARG A 72 -1.39 27.86 9.63
N PHE A 73 -1.09 27.49 8.39
CA PHE A 73 -1.20 26.12 7.91
C PHE A 73 0.06 25.66 7.20
N VAL A 74 0.21 24.34 7.19
CA VAL A 74 1.05 23.58 6.28
C VAL A 74 0.15 22.84 5.30
N ALA A 75 0.47 22.88 4.01
CA ALA A 75 -0.21 22.07 2.99
C ALA A 75 0.81 21.23 2.23
N LYS A 76 0.50 19.95 2.01
CA LYS A 76 1.38 18.98 1.37
C LYS A 76 0.62 17.88 0.66
N PRO A 77 1.16 17.27 -0.41
CA PRO A 77 0.60 16.05 -0.96
C PRO A 77 0.75 14.90 0.04
N ASP A 78 -0.28 14.09 0.13
CA ASP A 78 -0.32 12.87 0.94
C ASP A 78 -0.57 11.68 0.01
N GLN A 79 0.47 11.26 -0.71
CA GLN A 79 0.44 10.16 -1.69
C GLN A 79 1.71 9.31 -1.61
N LEU A 80 2.20 9.06 -0.40
CA LEU A 80 3.43 8.30 -0.16
C LEU A 80 4.69 8.92 -0.83
N ILE A 81 4.66 10.24 -1.07
CA ILE A 81 5.79 10.99 -1.62
C ILE A 81 6.77 11.28 -0.48
N LYS A 82 7.99 10.75 -0.57
CA LYS A 82 9.06 11.08 0.37
C LYS A 82 9.75 12.41 0.00
N ARG A 83 10.41 13.03 0.97
CA ARG A 83 11.25 14.24 0.79
C ARG A 83 10.52 15.42 0.12
N ARG A 84 9.23 15.61 0.44
CA ARG A 84 8.36 16.66 -0.12
C ARG A 84 8.95 18.07 -0.07
N GLY A 85 9.66 18.41 1.01
CA GLY A 85 10.35 19.70 1.14
C GLY A 85 11.40 19.95 0.05
N LYS A 86 12.21 18.94 -0.28
CA LYS A 86 13.25 19.03 -1.34
C LYS A 86 12.65 19.05 -2.74
N SER A 87 11.44 18.53 -2.91
CA SER A 87 10.69 18.51 -4.18
C SER A 87 9.81 19.75 -4.40
N GLY A 88 9.85 20.75 -3.51
CA GLY A 88 9.00 21.95 -3.60
C GLY A 88 7.50 21.66 -3.41
N LEU A 89 7.17 20.53 -2.79
CA LEU A 89 5.81 20.04 -2.54
C LEU A 89 5.36 20.30 -1.10
N LEU A 90 5.80 21.43 -0.52
CA LEU A 90 5.50 21.81 0.85
C LEU A 90 5.20 23.32 0.91
N ALA A 91 3.99 23.68 1.32
CA ALA A 91 3.64 25.05 1.66
C ALA A 91 3.68 25.20 3.18
N LEU A 92 4.56 26.07 3.69
CA LEU A 92 4.76 26.28 5.13
C LEU A 92 4.29 27.67 5.57
N ASN A 93 3.74 27.74 6.79
CA ASN A 93 3.32 28.98 7.45
C ASN A 93 2.44 29.89 6.57
N LYS A 94 1.43 29.29 5.94
CA LYS A 94 0.51 29.98 5.02
C LYS A 94 -0.80 30.35 5.71
N THR A 95 -1.42 31.44 5.28
CA THR A 95 -2.84 31.65 5.58
C THR A 95 -3.68 30.57 4.87
N TRP A 96 -4.94 30.39 5.24
CA TRP A 96 -5.80 29.47 4.49
C TRP A 96 -5.95 29.89 3.03
N GLU A 97 -6.10 31.18 2.74
CA GLU A 97 -6.19 31.71 1.38
C GLU A 97 -4.97 31.30 0.53
N ASP A 98 -3.77 31.50 1.06
CA ASP A 98 -2.52 31.11 0.38
C ASP A 98 -2.39 29.59 0.22
N ALA A 99 -2.74 28.81 1.25
CA ALA A 99 -2.67 27.35 1.23
C ALA A 99 -3.69 26.76 0.23
N ARG A 100 -4.91 27.29 0.23
CA ARG A 100 -6.00 26.94 -0.69
C ARG A 100 -5.57 27.19 -2.13
N GLN A 101 -5.01 28.36 -2.42
CA GLN A 101 -4.49 28.69 -3.74
C GLN A 101 -3.34 27.76 -4.16
N TRP A 102 -2.41 27.47 -3.24
CA TRP A 102 -1.29 26.56 -3.50
C TRP A 102 -1.75 25.13 -3.84
N VAL A 103 -2.78 24.63 -3.15
CA VAL A 103 -3.41 23.33 -3.44
C VAL A 103 -4.12 23.37 -4.80
N LEU A 104 -4.91 24.42 -5.06
CA LEU A 104 -5.65 24.59 -6.32
C LEU A 104 -4.73 24.58 -7.55
N GLU A 105 -3.56 25.19 -7.45
CA GLU A 105 -2.56 25.21 -8.52
C GLU A 105 -1.97 23.84 -8.85
N ARG A 106 -2.11 22.84 -7.97
CA ARG A 106 -1.46 21.53 -8.06
C ARG A 106 -2.43 20.36 -8.17
N ALA A 107 -3.63 20.50 -7.59
CA ALA A 107 -4.66 19.48 -7.62
C ALA A 107 -5.00 19.05 -9.05
N GLY A 108 -5.04 17.74 -9.29
CA GLY A 108 -5.33 17.14 -10.59
C GLY A 108 -4.21 17.27 -11.63
N LYS A 109 -3.04 17.82 -11.29
CA LYS A 109 -1.93 18.01 -12.23
C LYS A 109 -0.85 16.94 -12.06
N PRO A 110 -0.19 16.52 -13.15
CA PRO A 110 0.95 15.62 -13.08
C PRO A 110 2.17 16.34 -12.49
N VAL A 111 2.92 15.66 -11.64
CA VAL A 111 4.22 16.10 -11.14
C VAL A 111 5.22 14.96 -11.28
N LYS A 112 6.45 15.31 -11.66
CA LYS A 112 7.57 14.38 -11.67
C LYS A 112 8.31 14.49 -10.34
N VAL A 113 8.40 13.38 -9.62
CA VAL A 113 9.23 13.23 -8.42
C VAL A 113 10.27 12.17 -8.70
N GLU A 114 11.54 12.56 -8.69
CA GLU A 114 12.66 11.70 -9.08
C GLU A 114 12.44 11.10 -10.50
N THR A 115 12.28 9.79 -10.61
CA THR A 115 12.04 9.08 -11.88
C THR A 115 10.56 8.85 -12.17
N VAL A 116 9.67 9.13 -11.21
CA VAL A 116 8.25 8.77 -11.27
C VAL A 116 7.39 9.99 -11.57
N THR A 117 6.45 9.86 -12.50
CA THR A 117 5.44 10.90 -12.78
C THR A 117 4.07 10.42 -12.29
N GLY A 118 3.37 11.24 -11.53
CA GLY A 118 2.04 10.91 -11.02
C GLY A 118 1.17 12.16 -10.85
N THR A 119 -0.14 11.98 -10.84
CA THR A 119 -1.11 13.06 -10.64
C THR A 119 -1.32 13.32 -9.15
N LEU A 120 -1.33 14.60 -8.76
CA LEU A 120 -1.61 15.01 -7.37
C LEU A 120 -3.11 15.06 -7.12
N ARG A 121 -3.63 14.02 -6.47
CA ARG A 121 -5.04 13.79 -6.14
C ARG A 121 -5.35 13.90 -4.65
N GLN A 122 -4.36 13.76 -3.79
CA GLN A 122 -4.56 13.72 -2.33
C GLN A 122 -3.61 14.69 -1.62
N PHE A 123 -4.18 15.55 -0.78
CA PHE A 123 -3.47 16.55 0.01
C PHE A 123 -3.85 16.45 1.48
N LEU A 124 -2.93 16.87 2.32
CA LEU A 124 -3.12 17.04 3.76
C LEU A 124 -2.81 18.50 4.12
N VAL A 125 -3.75 19.14 4.80
CA VAL A 125 -3.60 20.47 5.39
C VAL A 125 -3.71 20.36 6.90
N GLU A 126 -2.74 20.94 7.61
CA GLU A 126 -2.60 20.87 9.07
C GLU A 126 -2.21 22.24 9.62
N PRO A 127 -2.51 22.54 10.90
CA PRO A 127 -2.00 23.74 11.55
C PRO A 127 -0.47 23.79 11.53
N PHE A 128 0.08 24.97 11.25
CA PHE A 128 1.50 25.25 11.41
C PHE A 128 1.83 25.33 12.90
N VAL A 129 2.84 24.59 13.32
CA VAL A 129 3.39 24.64 14.68
C VAL A 129 4.66 25.48 14.63
N PRO A 130 4.70 26.69 15.21
CA PRO A 130 5.95 27.44 15.34
C PRO A 130 6.87 26.73 16.33
N HIS A 131 8.10 26.44 15.90
CA HIS A 131 9.12 25.77 16.71
C HIS A 131 10.52 26.16 16.19
N LYS A 132 11.54 25.83 16.99
CA LYS A 132 12.95 26.01 16.64
C LYS A 132 13.57 24.69 16.17
N GLN A 133 14.72 24.76 15.52
CA GLN A 133 15.40 23.57 14.99
C GLN A 133 15.82 22.59 16.10
N GLU A 134 16.25 23.11 17.25
CA GLU A 134 16.63 22.30 18.43
C GLU A 134 15.44 21.60 19.11
N GLU A 135 14.21 21.90 18.69
CA GLU A 135 12.98 21.24 19.14
C GLU A 135 12.57 20.10 18.19
N GLU A 136 13.25 19.93 17.05
CA GLU A 136 13.00 18.86 16.09
C GLU A 136 13.83 17.59 16.40
N TYR A 137 13.14 16.49 16.66
CA TYR A 137 13.70 15.16 16.85
C TYR A 137 13.30 14.23 15.70
N TYR A 138 13.93 13.08 15.64
CA TYR A 138 13.57 11.98 14.75
C TYR A 138 13.27 10.73 15.57
N ILE A 139 12.20 10.01 15.22
CA ILE A 139 11.94 8.67 15.74
C ILE A 139 11.46 7.73 14.63
N ASN A 140 11.96 6.49 14.67
CA ASN A 140 11.48 5.41 13.82
C ASN A 140 11.34 4.12 14.63
N ILE A 141 10.29 3.36 14.33
CA ILE A 141 10.06 2.01 14.83
C ILE A 141 9.85 1.10 13.62
N HIS A 142 10.55 -0.02 13.54
CA HIS A 142 10.33 -1.00 12.47
C HIS A 142 10.61 -2.43 12.93
N SER A 143 9.85 -3.37 12.36
CA SER A 143 9.93 -4.77 12.75
C SER A 143 11.01 -5.53 11.98
N LEU A 144 11.74 -6.35 12.72
CA LEU A 144 12.62 -7.40 12.22
C LEU A 144 12.09 -8.78 12.65
N ARG A 145 12.87 -9.84 12.39
CA ARG A 145 12.49 -11.19 12.78
C ARG A 145 12.60 -11.41 14.29
N GLU A 146 13.60 -10.79 14.89
CA GLU A 146 14.02 -10.94 16.29
C GLU A 146 13.35 -9.95 17.26
N GLY A 147 12.59 -8.98 16.74
CA GLY A 147 11.98 -7.92 17.54
C GLY A 147 11.76 -6.66 16.72
N ASP A 148 11.56 -5.54 17.40
CA ASP A 148 11.35 -4.23 16.79
C ASP A 148 12.51 -3.29 17.16
N TYR A 149 13.12 -2.63 16.18
CA TYR A 149 14.07 -1.57 16.47
C TYR A 149 13.33 -0.26 16.71
N ILE A 150 13.72 0.46 17.76
CA ILE A 150 13.41 1.88 17.96
C ILE A 150 14.69 2.67 17.68
N LEU A 151 14.61 3.61 16.74
CA LEU A 151 15.67 4.53 16.35
C LEU A 151 15.30 5.93 16.81
N PHE A 152 16.27 6.68 17.35
CA PHE A 152 16.06 8.05 17.80
C PHE A 152 17.29 8.93 17.52
N THR A 153 17.06 10.18 17.12
CA THR A 153 18.12 11.21 17.13
C THR A 153 17.56 12.59 17.49
N HIS A 154 18.40 13.41 18.13
CA HIS A 154 18.14 14.80 18.47
C HIS A 154 18.31 15.77 17.30
N GLU A 155 18.81 15.28 16.15
CA GLU A 155 18.91 16.05 14.90
C GLU A 155 17.74 15.71 13.97
N GLY A 156 16.53 16.18 14.26
CA GLY A 156 15.36 15.99 13.40
C GLY A 156 15.35 16.87 12.15
N GLY A 157 14.33 16.69 11.31
CA GLY A 157 14.01 17.59 10.21
C GLY A 157 14.50 17.18 8.82
N VAL A 158 14.43 18.14 7.89
CA VAL A 158 14.76 17.94 6.46
C VAL A 158 16.26 17.69 6.21
N ASP A 159 17.10 18.09 7.17
CA ASP A 159 18.56 18.04 7.09
C ASP A 159 19.20 16.92 7.94
N VAL A 160 18.38 16.00 8.47
CA VAL A 160 18.85 14.86 9.28
C VAL A 160 19.96 14.05 8.60
N GLY A 161 19.93 13.96 7.26
CA GLY A 161 20.96 13.26 6.47
C GLY A 161 20.83 11.74 6.57
N ASP A 162 21.96 11.05 6.79
CA ASP A 162 21.99 9.60 6.99
C ASP A 162 21.61 9.24 8.44
N VAL A 163 20.31 9.06 8.65
CA VAL A 163 19.72 8.69 9.94
C VAL A 163 20.33 7.38 10.46
N ASP A 164 20.57 6.39 9.60
CA ASP A 164 20.98 5.06 10.04
C ASP A 164 22.35 5.04 10.69
N ALA A 165 23.23 5.96 10.29
CA ALA A 165 24.54 6.17 10.87
C ALA A 165 24.51 7.04 12.15
N LYS A 166 23.52 7.95 12.27
CA LYS A 166 23.43 8.92 13.37
C LYS A 166 22.56 8.47 14.53
N ALA A 167 21.46 7.78 14.24
CA ALA A 167 20.43 7.46 15.21
C ALA A 167 20.93 6.43 16.21
N LYS A 168 20.63 6.69 17.49
CA LYS A 168 20.72 5.68 18.53
C LYS A 168 19.65 4.63 18.31
N LYS A 169 19.93 3.38 18.66
CA LYS A 169 19.04 2.25 18.42
C LYS A 169 18.90 1.40 19.67
N ILE A 170 17.70 0.91 19.94
CA ILE A 170 17.43 -0.15 20.91
C ILE A 170 16.54 -1.20 20.24
N LEU A 171 16.86 -2.48 20.45
CA LEU A 171 16.04 -3.59 19.98
C LEU A 171 15.08 -3.98 21.09
N ILE A 172 13.79 -3.91 20.83
CA ILE A 172 12.75 -4.47 21.69
C ILE A 172 12.53 -5.93 21.27
N PRO A 173 12.77 -6.91 22.17
CA PRO A 173 12.62 -8.33 21.84
C PRO A 173 11.15 -8.71 21.61
N VAL A 174 10.93 -9.81 20.88
CA VAL A 174 9.58 -10.36 20.66
C VAL A 174 8.87 -10.71 21.97
N ASP A 175 9.59 -11.25 22.96
CA ASP A 175 9.02 -11.49 24.29
C ASP A 175 9.00 -10.18 25.09
N LEU A 176 7.83 -9.54 25.17
CA LEU A 176 7.63 -8.29 25.91
C LEU A 176 7.86 -8.42 27.43
N LYS A 177 8.08 -9.63 27.96
CA LYS A 177 8.59 -9.78 29.35
C LYS A 177 10.02 -9.27 29.51
N GLU A 178 10.78 -9.22 28.42
CA GLU A 178 12.14 -8.68 28.34
C GLU A 178 12.13 -7.22 27.86
N TYR A 179 10.99 -6.52 27.97
CA TYR A 179 10.90 -5.12 27.57
C TYR A 179 11.83 -4.24 28.45
N PRO A 180 12.66 -3.36 27.84
CA PRO A 180 13.61 -2.54 28.59
C PRO A 180 12.96 -1.60 29.59
N SER A 181 13.68 -1.30 30.68
CA SER A 181 13.24 -0.30 31.66
C SER A 181 13.29 1.12 31.08
N ASN A 182 12.61 2.07 31.73
CA ASN A 182 12.62 3.48 31.33
C ASN A 182 14.05 4.06 31.35
N GLU A 183 14.87 3.65 32.31
CA GLU A 183 16.27 4.04 32.43
C GLU A 183 17.12 3.48 31.27
N GLU A 184 16.88 2.23 30.88
CA GLU A 184 17.56 1.61 29.72
C GLU A 184 17.18 2.29 28.42
N ILE A 185 15.89 2.62 28.22
CA ILE A 185 15.41 3.38 27.06
C ILE A 185 16.06 4.77 27.01
N ALA A 186 16.08 5.50 28.12
CA ALA A 186 16.69 6.83 28.19
C ALA A 186 18.20 6.78 27.90
N ALA A 187 18.92 5.84 28.53
CA ALA A 187 20.36 5.68 28.34
C ALA A 187 20.72 5.29 26.89
N ALA A 188 19.90 4.45 26.27
CA ALA A 188 20.12 4.02 24.89
C ALA A 188 19.79 5.12 23.88
N LEU A 189 18.61 5.76 23.99
CA LEU A 189 18.06 6.62 22.95
C LEU A 189 18.30 8.12 23.15
N LEU A 190 18.40 8.59 24.40
CA LEU A 190 18.37 10.01 24.74
C LEU A 190 19.69 10.59 25.31
N PRO A 191 20.91 10.01 25.11
CA PRO A 191 22.12 10.52 25.76
C PRO A 191 22.51 11.94 25.31
N ASP A 192 22.08 12.33 24.11
CA ASP A 192 22.35 13.64 23.51
C ASP A 192 21.17 14.62 23.65
N VAL A 193 20.14 14.25 24.41
CA VAL A 193 18.94 15.05 24.66
C VAL A 193 19.01 15.69 26.05
N PRO A 194 18.56 16.95 26.25
CA PRO A 194 18.51 17.55 27.58
C PRO A 194 17.69 16.72 28.59
N GLU A 195 18.26 16.46 29.76
CA GLU A 195 17.67 15.55 30.78
C GLU A 195 16.26 15.97 31.23
N PHE A 196 15.97 17.27 31.24
CA PHE A 196 14.69 17.80 31.70
C PHE A 196 13.49 17.40 30.81
N VAL A 197 13.70 16.95 29.57
CA VAL A 197 12.64 16.40 28.70
C VAL A 197 12.59 14.88 28.65
N HIS A 198 13.53 14.17 29.31
CA HIS A 198 13.63 12.71 29.22
C HIS A 198 12.38 12.01 29.71
N ASN A 199 11.79 12.47 30.81
CA ASN A 199 10.56 11.89 31.36
C ASN A 199 9.40 11.91 30.35
N VAL A 200 9.20 13.04 29.64
CA VAL A 200 8.16 13.21 28.63
C VAL A 200 8.46 12.36 27.40
N LEU A 201 9.72 12.32 26.94
CA LEU A 201 10.13 11.55 25.77
C LEU A 201 10.03 10.05 26.01
N VAL A 202 10.50 9.54 27.15
CA VAL A 202 10.39 8.11 27.48
C VAL A 202 8.92 7.68 27.58
N ASP A 203 8.08 8.47 28.25
CA ASP A 203 6.63 8.20 28.32
C ASP A 203 5.97 8.24 26.93
N PHE A 204 6.36 9.18 26.07
CA PHE A 204 5.91 9.21 24.67
C PHE A 204 6.39 7.98 23.87
N ILE A 205 7.67 7.60 23.97
CA ILE A 205 8.25 6.44 23.27
C ILE A 205 7.53 5.15 23.67
N ASN A 206 7.30 4.94 24.97
CA ASN A 206 6.57 3.78 25.46
C ASN A 206 5.13 3.72 24.93
N ARG A 207 4.40 4.84 24.95
CA ARG A 207 3.03 4.90 24.40
C ARG A 207 3.01 4.73 22.88
N LEU A 208 4.00 5.31 22.18
CA LEU A 208 4.15 5.15 20.74
C LEU A 208 4.38 3.68 20.38
N TYR A 209 5.26 2.99 21.11
CA TYR A 209 5.51 1.57 20.91
C TYR A 209 4.29 0.70 21.28
N ALA A 210 3.55 1.06 22.34
CA ALA A 210 2.28 0.41 22.65
C ALA A 210 1.28 0.50 21.48
N VAL A 211 1.13 1.68 20.87
CA VAL A 211 0.29 1.83 19.66
C VAL A 211 0.85 1.06 18.48
N TYR A 212 2.17 1.07 18.29
CA TYR A 212 2.84 0.33 17.22
C TYR A 212 2.45 -1.15 17.23
N VAL A 213 2.56 -1.79 18.40
CA VAL A 213 2.19 -3.21 18.60
C VAL A 213 0.67 -3.40 18.54
N ASP A 214 -0.09 -2.60 19.29
CA ASP A 214 -1.55 -2.78 19.44
C ASP A 214 -2.32 -2.53 18.13
N SER A 215 -1.80 -1.65 17.28
CA SER A 215 -2.38 -1.35 15.96
C SER A 215 -1.67 -2.07 14.80
N GLN A 216 -0.77 -3.00 15.08
CA GLN A 216 -0.10 -3.85 14.08
C GLN A 216 0.66 -3.03 13.00
N PHE A 217 1.33 -1.96 13.43
CA PHE A 217 2.32 -1.29 12.60
C PHE A 217 3.53 -2.21 12.39
N THR A 218 4.16 -2.09 11.23
CA THR A 218 5.40 -2.80 10.85
C THR A 218 6.52 -1.83 10.49
N TYR A 219 6.18 -0.57 10.31
CA TYR A 219 7.06 0.57 10.13
C TYR A 219 6.31 1.82 10.57
N LEU A 220 6.95 2.67 11.37
CA LEU A 220 6.43 3.97 11.77
C LEU A 220 7.60 4.93 11.88
N GLU A 221 7.58 6.03 11.15
CA GLU A 221 8.61 7.06 11.15
C GLU A 221 7.95 8.42 11.35
N ILE A 222 8.45 9.20 12.30
CA ILE A 222 8.02 10.58 12.55
C ILE A 222 9.24 11.48 12.37
N ASN A 223 9.17 12.37 11.38
CA ASN A 223 10.26 13.29 11.07
C ASN A 223 9.78 14.63 10.46
N PRO A 224 9.73 15.74 11.22
CA PRO A 224 10.19 15.88 12.59
C PRO A 224 9.14 15.47 13.64
N LEU A 225 9.63 14.92 14.75
CA LEU A 225 8.94 14.88 16.04
C LEU A 225 9.30 16.16 16.79
N VAL A 226 8.37 17.09 16.93
CA VAL A 226 8.62 18.38 17.59
C VAL A 226 8.27 18.29 19.07
N VAL A 227 9.22 18.64 19.94
CA VAL A 227 9.05 18.64 21.40
C VAL A 227 9.34 20.04 21.93
N ILE A 228 8.28 20.74 22.35
CA ILE A 228 8.37 22.14 22.82
C ILE A 228 8.21 22.15 24.34
N PRO A 229 9.28 22.45 25.11
CA PRO A 229 9.20 22.60 26.56
C PRO A 229 8.24 23.70 27.00
N ASN A 230 7.66 23.56 28.18
CA ASN A 230 7.00 24.68 28.86
C ASN A 230 8.05 25.69 29.37
N GLU A 231 7.60 26.90 29.75
CA GLU A 231 8.47 27.98 30.20
C GLU A 231 9.41 27.58 31.35
N ASP A 232 8.92 26.72 32.26
CA ASP A 232 9.66 26.24 33.43
C ASP A 232 10.57 25.03 33.12
N ALA A 233 10.60 24.53 31.89
CA ALA A 233 11.36 23.34 31.48
C ALA A 233 11.08 22.09 32.35
N THR A 234 9.84 21.93 32.82
CA THR A 234 9.38 20.82 33.67
C THR A 234 8.53 19.80 32.90
N SER A 235 8.04 20.17 31.73
CA SER A 235 7.26 19.32 30.83
C SER A 235 7.40 19.82 29.39
N ALA A 236 6.88 19.06 28.42
CA ALA A 236 6.90 19.44 27.02
C ALA A 236 5.64 19.00 26.29
N SER A 237 5.27 19.75 25.26
CA SER A 237 4.25 19.35 24.29
C SER A 237 4.90 18.62 23.11
N VAL A 238 4.30 17.51 22.68
CA VAL A 238 4.84 16.64 21.63
C VAL A 238 3.93 16.72 20.40
N HIS A 239 4.50 17.04 19.24
CA HIS A 239 3.80 17.21 17.96
C HIS A 239 4.49 16.37 16.88
N PHE A 240 3.78 15.44 16.25
CA PHE A 240 4.30 14.63 15.15
C PHE A 240 3.95 15.29 13.81
N LEU A 241 4.87 16.09 13.25
CA LEU A 241 4.58 16.93 12.08
C LEU A 241 4.59 16.17 10.75
N ASP A 242 5.36 15.10 10.66
CA ASP A 242 5.32 14.15 9.56
C ASP A 242 5.14 12.73 10.10
N LEU A 243 4.47 11.87 9.34
CA LEU A 243 4.35 10.45 9.65
C LEU A 243 4.37 9.61 8.37
N ALA A 244 5.33 8.70 8.28
CA ALA A 244 5.35 7.65 7.28
C ALA A 244 5.18 6.31 7.97
N ALA A 245 4.16 5.53 7.58
CA ALA A 245 3.86 4.28 8.26
C ALA A 245 3.46 3.14 7.31
N LYS A 246 3.67 1.91 7.78
CA LYS A 246 3.15 0.68 7.20
C LYS A 246 2.46 -0.14 8.27
N ILE A 247 1.33 -0.74 7.92
CA ILE A 247 0.54 -1.62 8.78
C ILE A 247 0.51 -3.01 8.16
N ASP A 248 0.49 -4.07 8.97
CA ASP A 248 0.24 -5.41 8.46
C ASP A 248 -1.23 -5.56 8.07
N GLN A 249 -1.49 -5.49 6.76
CA GLN A 249 -2.83 -5.68 6.22
C GLN A 249 -3.44 -7.03 6.63
N THR A 250 -2.62 -8.06 6.88
CA THR A 250 -3.15 -9.39 7.25
C THR A 250 -3.81 -9.42 8.63
N ALA A 251 -3.58 -8.40 9.47
CA ALA A 251 -4.23 -8.24 10.76
C ALA A 251 -5.60 -7.53 10.69
N GLU A 252 -6.13 -7.25 9.49
CA GLU A 252 -7.41 -6.53 9.33
C GLU A 252 -8.60 -7.22 10.03
N PHE A 253 -8.62 -8.56 10.06
CA PHE A 253 -9.68 -9.30 10.75
C PHE A 253 -9.70 -9.08 12.27
N GLU A 254 -8.56 -8.70 12.85
CA GLU A 254 -8.39 -8.44 14.29
C GLU A 254 -8.44 -6.94 14.60
N CYS A 255 -7.74 -6.13 13.80
CA CYS A 255 -7.50 -4.72 14.04
C CYS A 255 -8.34 -3.77 13.16
N GLY A 256 -9.12 -4.27 12.20
CA GLY A 256 -9.88 -3.43 11.26
C GLY A 256 -10.80 -2.43 11.94
N ALA A 257 -11.56 -2.86 12.96
CA ALA A 257 -12.41 -1.97 13.76
C ALA A 257 -11.60 -0.92 14.55
N LYS A 258 -10.41 -1.32 15.03
CA LYS A 258 -9.49 -0.45 15.77
C LYS A 258 -8.91 0.64 14.87
N TRP A 259 -8.53 0.31 13.64
CA TRP A 259 -8.08 1.29 12.66
C TRP A 259 -9.21 2.21 12.21
N ALA A 260 -10.40 1.66 12.02
CA ALA A 260 -11.55 2.41 11.54
C ALA A 260 -12.00 3.47 12.57
N ILE A 261 -12.09 3.12 13.86
CA ILE A 261 -12.69 4.01 14.87
C ILE A 261 -11.88 5.29 15.06
N ALA A 262 -10.56 5.18 14.94
CA ALA A 262 -9.64 6.30 15.00
C ALA A 262 -9.82 7.31 13.84
N ARG A 263 -10.44 6.86 12.75
CA ARG A 263 -10.74 7.66 11.55
C ARG A 263 -12.23 8.00 11.45
N GLY A 264 -13.01 7.66 12.47
CA GLY A 264 -14.42 8.05 12.57
C GLY A 264 -14.58 9.57 12.73
N PRO A 265 -15.74 10.14 12.35
CA PRO A 265 -15.97 11.58 12.41
C PRO A 265 -15.73 12.17 13.81
N ALA A 266 -16.20 11.49 14.85
CA ALA A 266 -16.01 11.92 16.24
C ALA A 266 -14.53 11.96 16.65
N ALA A 267 -13.75 10.94 16.28
CA ALA A 267 -12.31 10.87 16.56
C ALA A 267 -11.51 11.97 15.85
N LEU A 268 -12.00 12.41 14.68
CA LEU A 268 -11.42 13.51 13.90
C LEU A 268 -12.03 14.89 14.20
N GLY A 269 -12.97 14.98 15.15
CA GLY A 269 -13.60 16.25 15.52
C GLY A 269 -14.48 16.84 14.41
N ILE A 270 -14.97 16.00 13.50
CA ILE A 270 -15.81 16.37 12.37
C ILE A 270 -17.27 16.23 12.78
N ASN A 271 -18.05 17.29 12.56
CA ASN A 271 -19.49 17.24 12.81
C ASN A 271 -20.16 16.25 11.84
N PRO A 272 -20.88 15.23 12.32
CA PRO A 272 -21.59 14.27 11.46
C PRO A 272 -22.56 14.94 10.49
N ALA A 273 -23.14 16.08 10.83
CA ALA A 273 -24.02 16.84 9.94
C ALA A 273 -23.29 17.43 8.71
N ALA A 274 -21.96 17.54 8.76
CA ALA A 274 -21.13 18.00 7.63
C ALA A 274 -20.76 16.85 6.67
N LEU A 275 -21.11 15.60 6.99
CA LEU A 275 -20.87 14.43 6.14
C LEU A 275 -22.15 14.13 5.35
N GLY A 276 -22.20 14.53 4.08
CA GLY A 276 -23.36 14.27 3.24
C GLY A 276 -23.64 12.77 3.10
N GLY A 277 -24.79 12.32 3.61
CA GLY A 277 -25.59 11.15 3.20
C GLY A 277 -24.98 9.74 3.08
N GLY A 278 -23.65 9.57 3.18
CA GLY A 278 -22.99 8.27 3.04
C GLY A 278 -23.25 7.37 4.25
N LYS A 279 -23.49 6.07 4.02
CA LYS A 279 -23.54 5.07 5.09
C LYS A 279 -22.15 4.95 5.73
N VAL A 280 -21.91 5.71 6.79
CA VAL A 280 -20.85 5.42 7.76
C VAL A 280 -21.50 4.52 8.80
N ASP A 281 -20.98 3.30 8.99
CA ASP A 281 -21.35 2.52 10.17
C ASP A 281 -20.79 3.27 11.38
N ILE A 282 -21.69 3.96 12.08
CA ILE A 282 -21.39 4.94 13.14
C ILE A 282 -20.54 4.31 14.24
N ASP A 283 -20.62 2.99 14.41
CA ASP A 283 -19.95 2.25 15.47
C ASP A 283 -18.45 1.99 15.23
N ALA A 284 -17.95 2.14 13.98
CA ALA A 284 -16.55 1.84 13.68
C ALA A 284 -15.84 2.86 12.77
N GLY A 285 -16.49 3.77 12.04
CA GLY A 285 -15.78 4.64 11.09
C GLY A 285 -15.37 3.93 9.78
N PRO A 286 -14.68 4.60 8.84
CA PRO A 286 -14.38 4.02 7.53
C PRO A 286 -13.32 2.90 7.60
N PRO A 287 -13.40 1.83 6.79
CA PRO A 287 -12.35 0.80 6.67
C PRO A 287 -11.03 1.36 6.14
N LEU A 288 -9.89 0.88 6.66
CA LEU A 288 -8.55 1.36 6.26
C LEU A 288 -8.28 1.06 4.78
N GLU A 289 -7.93 2.11 4.03
CA GLU A 289 -7.55 1.99 2.63
C GLU A 289 -6.03 2.03 2.50
N PHE A 290 -5.48 1.19 1.62
CA PHE A 290 -4.05 1.12 1.37
C PHE A 290 -3.73 1.74 0.00
N PRO A 291 -3.18 2.97 -0.05
CA PRO A 291 -2.90 3.66 -1.30
C PRO A 291 -1.84 2.92 -2.14
N ALA A 292 -1.96 3.06 -3.46
CA ALA A 292 -0.87 2.68 -4.37
C ALA A 292 0.36 3.58 -4.16
N PRO A 293 1.57 3.10 -4.49
CA PRO A 293 2.74 3.96 -4.60
C PRO A 293 2.49 5.14 -5.54
N PHE A 294 3.11 6.29 -5.25
CA PHE A 294 3.04 7.45 -6.13
C PHE A 294 3.40 7.08 -7.58
N GLY A 295 2.70 7.69 -8.54
CA GLY A 295 2.84 7.39 -9.97
C GLY A 295 1.96 6.25 -10.50
N ARG A 296 1.21 5.59 -9.62
CA ARG A 296 0.21 4.59 -10.00
C ARG A 296 -1.12 4.91 -9.32
N GLU A 297 -2.19 4.65 -10.05
CA GLU A 297 -3.55 4.64 -9.51
C GLU A 297 -4.07 3.20 -9.57
N LEU A 298 -4.79 2.78 -8.53
CA LEU A 298 -5.44 1.48 -8.52
C LEU A 298 -6.50 1.45 -9.61
N SER A 299 -6.34 0.55 -10.58
CA SER A 299 -7.37 0.36 -11.59
C SER A 299 -8.63 -0.24 -10.95
N LYS A 300 -9.80 -0.02 -11.58
CA LYS A 300 -11.07 -0.63 -11.12
C LYS A 300 -10.96 -2.15 -11.05
N GLU A 301 -10.17 -2.74 -11.94
CA GLU A 301 -9.89 -4.17 -12.03
C GLU A 301 -8.94 -4.64 -10.92
N GLU A 302 -7.89 -3.88 -10.59
CA GLU A 302 -7.03 -4.18 -9.43
C GLU A 302 -7.85 -4.16 -8.13
N ALA A 303 -8.72 -3.16 -7.96
CA ALA A 303 -9.62 -3.07 -6.80
C ALA A 303 -10.62 -4.23 -6.75
N TYR A 304 -11.17 -4.63 -7.90
CA TYR A 304 -12.07 -5.79 -7.99
C TYR A 304 -11.38 -7.10 -7.60
N ILE A 305 -10.15 -7.34 -8.07
CA ILE A 305 -9.37 -8.52 -7.69
C ILE A 305 -9.03 -8.50 -6.19
N ALA A 306 -8.61 -7.34 -5.65
CA ALA A 306 -8.36 -7.20 -4.21
C ALA A 306 -9.61 -7.50 -3.37
N ALA A 307 -10.79 -7.09 -3.83
CA ALA A 307 -12.05 -7.40 -3.15
C ALA A 307 -12.45 -8.89 -3.25
N LEU A 308 -12.06 -9.59 -4.32
CA LEU A 308 -12.22 -11.05 -4.43
C LEU A 308 -11.28 -11.79 -3.48
N ASP A 309 -10.01 -11.36 -3.43
CA ASP A 309 -8.95 -11.90 -2.57
C ASP A 309 -9.32 -11.82 -1.09
N ALA A 310 -9.83 -10.66 -0.64
CA ALA A 310 -10.26 -10.46 0.75
C ALA A 310 -11.42 -11.38 1.20
N LYS A 311 -12.12 -12.03 0.26
CA LYS A 311 -13.28 -12.90 0.53
C LYS A 311 -12.95 -14.39 0.41
N THR A 312 -11.67 -14.75 0.36
CA THR A 312 -11.25 -16.15 0.19
C THR A 312 -9.97 -16.49 0.95
N GLY A 313 -9.80 -17.77 1.28
CA GLY A 313 -8.51 -18.30 1.76
C GLY A 313 -7.52 -18.61 0.64
N ALA A 314 -7.94 -18.50 -0.63
CA ALA A 314 -7.02 -18.47 -1.77
C ALA A 314 -6.29 -17.11 -1.84
N SER A 315 -5.26 -17.01 -2.67
CA SER A 315 -4.57 -15.74 -2.97
C SER A 315 -4.85 -15.36 -4.42
N LEU A 316 -5.29 -14.13 -4.65
CA LEU A 316 -5.59 -13.54 -5.95
C LEU A 316 -4.98 -12.14 -6.00
N LYS A 317 -3.90 -11.95 -6.76
CA LYS A 317 -3.19 -10.66 -6.85
C LYS A 317 -3.14 -10.21 -8.29
N LEU A 318 -3.47 -8.95 -8.55
CA LEU A 318 -3.32 -8.33 -9.86
C LEU A 318 -2.66 -6.96 -9.70
N THR A 319 -1.75 -6.67 -10.61
CA THR A 319 -1.05 -5.40 -10.72
C THR A 319 -0.85 -5.09 -12.20
N VAL A 320 -1.43 -4.00 -12.68
CA VAL A 320 -1.24 -3.53 -14.07
C VAL A 320 0.02 -2.67 -14.11
N LEU A 321 1.01 -3.13 -14.88
CA LEU A 321 2.31 -2.48 -15.06
C LEU A 321 2.28 -1.53 -16.26
N ASN A 322 1.78 -2.03 -17.40
CA ASN A 322 1.67 -1.29 -18.65
C ASN A 322 0.37 -1.71 -19.36
N SER A 323 -0.67 -0.87 -19.30
CA SER A 323 -1.95 -1.15 -19.97
C SER A 323 -1.83 -1.24 -21.50
N ASN A 324 -0.75 -0.72 -22.08
CA ASN A 324 -0.45 -0.82 -23.51
C ASN A 324 0.47 -2.01 -23.87
N GLY A 325 0.88 -2.80 -22.88
CA GLY A 325 1.71 -3.98 -23.05
C GLY A 325 1.00 -5.08 -23.84
N ARG A 326 1.77 -5.83 -24.63
CA ARG A 326 1.26 -6.94 -25.46
C ARG A 326 1.40 -8.31 -24.81
N ILE A 327 2.18 -8.42 -23.72
CA ILE A 327 2.44 -9.67 -23.01
C ILE A 327 1.67 -9.69 -21.70
N TRP A 328 0.79 -10.67 -21.55
CA TRP A 328 -0.08 -10.83 -20.39
C TRP A 328 0.20 -12.16 -19.71
N THR A 329 0.08 -12.18 -18.39
CA THR A 329 0.35 -13.37 -17.58
C THR A 329 -0.85 -13.73 -16.72
N LEU A 330 -1.21 -15.01 -16.74
CA LEU A 330 -2.17 -15.67 -15.87
C LEU A 330 -1.47 -16.86 -15.21
N VAL A 331 -0.61 -16.57 -14.24
CA VAL A 331 0.29 -17.57 -13.64
C VAL A 331 -0.22 -17.96 -12.27
N ALA A 332 -0.23 -19.26 -11.97
CA ALA A 332 -0.59 -19.73 -10.63
C ALA A 332 0.62 -20.00 -9.74
N GLY A 333 0.57 -19.43 -8.53
CA GLY A 333 1.63 -19.49 -7.51
C GLY A 333 2.54 -18.26 -7.55
N GLY A 334 2.66 -17.55 -6.42
CA GLY A 334 3.49 -16.35 -6.30
C GLY A 334 4.96 -16.54 -6.66
N GLY A 335 5.58 -17.66 -6.31
CA GLY A 335 6.97 -17.93 -6.75
C GLY A 335 7.09 -18.12 -8.27
N ALA A 336 6.09 -18.75 -8.88
CA ALA A 336 6.09 -18.97 -10.32
C ALA A 336 5.80 -17.68 -11.10
N SER A 337 4.91 -16.81 -10.62
CA SER A 337 4.63 -15.54 -11.29
C SER A 337 5.87 -14.64 -11.37
N VAL A 338 6.71 -14.63 -10.33
CA VAL A 338 8.01 -13.93 -10.35
C VAL A 338 8.93 -14.54 -11.42
N VAL A 339 9.09 -15.86 -11.45
CA VAL A 339 9.95 -16.54 -12.44
C VAL A 339 9.49 -16.28 -13.88
N TYR A 340 8.19 -16.19 -14.12
CA TYR A 340 7.66 -15.81 -15.44
C TYR A 340 7.99 -14.35 -15.80
N ALA A 341 7.81 -13.42 -14.87
CA ALA A 341 8.16 -12.01 -15.09
C ALA A 341 9.66 -11.85 -15.38
N ASP A 342 10.52 -12.54 -14.61
CA ASP A 342 11.97 -12.55 -14.82
C ASP A 342 12.35 -13.13 -16.19
N ALA A 343 11.71 -14.22 -16.61
CA ALA A 343 11.95 -14.81 -17.92
C ALA A 343 11.56 -13.87 -19.07
N ILE A 344 10.45 -13.14 -18.92
CA ILE A 344 9.98 -12.15 -19.91
C ILE A 344 10.95 -10.96 -19.97
N ALA A 345 11.38 -10.45 -18.81
CA ALA A 345 12.36 -9.38 -18.72
C ALA A 345 13.73 -9.80 -19.29
N ALA A 346 14.21 -11.00 -18.95
CA ALA A 346 15.47 -11.55 -19.45
C ALA A 346 15.44 -11.82 -20.96
N ALA A 347 14.26 -12.10 -21.53
CA ALA A 347 14.05 -12.18 -22.98
C ALA A 347 14.03 -10.81 -23.68
N GLY A 348 14.13 -9.69 -22.93
CA GLY A 348 14.17 -8.32 -23.45
C GLY A 348 12.79 -7.65 -23.59
N PHE A 349 11.74 -8.23 -23.01
CA PHE A 349 10.36 -7.76 -23.17
C PHE A 349 9.75 -7.21 -21.87
N GLY A 350 10.58 -6.72 -20.95
CA GLY A 350 10.11 -6.15 -19.68
C GLY A 350 9.13 -4.98 -19.85
N GLU A 351 9.38 -4.10 -20.82
CA GLU A 351 8.50 -2.96 -21.14
C GLU A 351 7.17 -3.37 -21.79
N ASP A 352 7.13 -4.55 -22.42
CA ASP A 352 5.92 -5.11 -23.06
C ASP A 352 5.07 -5.94 -22.09
N LEU A 353 5.56 -6.20 -20.87
CA LEU A 353 4.84 -6.92 -19.82
C LEU A 353 3.73 -6.04 -19.26
N ALA A 354 2.48 -6.45 -19.50
CA ALA A 354 1.33 -5.64 -19.17
C ALA A 354 0.91 -5.75 -17.70
N ASN A 355 1.02 -6.95 -17.12
CA ASN A 355 0.58 -7.22 -15.76
C ASN A 355 1.53 -8.13 -15.00
N TYR A 356 1.58 -7.92 -13.68
CA TYR A 356 2.11 -8.86 -12.71
C TYR A 356 0.96 -9.32 -11.81
N GLY A 357 0.85 -10.62 -11.56
CA GLY A 357 -0.22 -11.14 -10.74
C GLY A 357 -0.13 -12.65 -10.59
N GLU A 358 -0.91 -13.18 -9.67
CA GLU A 358 -0.97 -14.61 -9.41
C GLU A 358 -2.33 -15.05 -8.86
N TYR A 359 -2.62 -16.33 -9.07
CA TYR A 359 -3.68 -17.03 -8.33
C TYR A 359 -3.11 -18.28 -7.66
N SER A 360 -3.33 -18.47 -6.35
CA SER A 360 -2.82 -19.62 -5.60
C SER A 360 -3.68 -19.94 -4.38
N GLY A 361 -3.29 -20.93 -3.58
CA GLY A 361 -4.08 -21.35 -2.41
C GLY A 361 -5.36 -22.13 -2.78
N ALA A 362 -5.37 -22.81 -3.94
CA ALA A 362 -6.49 -23.59 -4.45
C ALA A 362 -7.81 -22.81 -4.61
N PRO A 363 -7.84 -21.76 -5.45
CA PRO A 363 -9.08 -21.05 -5.74
C PRO A 363 -10.10 -21.96 -6.42
N THR A 364 -11.37 -21.65 -6.21
CA THR A 364 -12.50 -22.32 -6.86
C THR A 364 -12.54 -22.03 -8.36
N GLU A 365 -13.33 -22.82 -9.10
CA GLU A 365 -13.59 -22.58 -10.52
C GLU A 365 -14.13 -21.15 -10.75
N THR A 366 -15.11 -20.72 -9.96
CA THR A 366 -15.74 -19.39 -10.08
C THR A 366 -14.75 -18.26 -9.81
N GLN A 367 -13.91 -18.39 -8.78
CA GLN A 367 -12.87 -17.39 -8.50
C GLN A 367 -11.86 -17.31 -9.63
N THR A 368 -11.42 -18.48 -10.14
CA THR A 368 -10.49 -18.54 -11.27
C THR A 368 -11.11 -17.93 -12.53
N PHE A 369 -12.40 -18.15 -12.77
CA PHE A 369 -13.16 -17.53 -13.86
C PHE A 369 -13.18 -16.01 -13.75
N HIS A 370 -13.54 -15.45 -12.59
CA HIS A 370 -13.58 -13.99 -12.41
C HIS A 370 -12.18 -13.36 -12.53
N TYR A 371 -11.16 -14.02 -11.99
CA TYR A 371 -9.77 -13.57 -12.15
C TYR A 371 -9.33 -13.60 -13.62
N ALA A 372 -9.52 -14.72 -14.31
CA ALA A 372 -9.15 -14.88 -15.71
C ALA A 372 -9.91 -13.93 -16.64
N ARG A 373 -11.22 -13.79 -16.43
CA ARG A 373 -12.05 -12.84 -17.18
C ARG A 373 -11.54 -11.42 -17.04
N THR A 374 -11.14 -11.00 -15.84
CA THR A 374 -10.60 -9.65 -15.59
C THR A 374 -9.29 -9.41 -16.34
N VAL A 375 -8.35 -10.37 -16.27
CA VAL A 375 -7.06 -10.26 -16.99
C VAL A 375 -7.28 -10.26 -18.51
N ILE A 376 -8.14 -11.13 -19.03
CA ILE A 376 -8.41 -11.21 -20.46
C ILE A 376 -9.14 -9.96 -20.97
N ASP A 377 -10.06 -9.41 -20.19
CA ASP A 377 -10.73 -8.17 -20.55
C ASP A 377 -9.74 -6.99 -20.65
N LEU A 378 -8.82 -6.86 -19.70
CA LEU A 378 -7.71 -5.89 -19.78
C LEU A 378 -6.82 -6.13 -21.01
N LEU A 379 -6.49 -7.39 -21.32
CA LEU A 379 -5.77 -7.76 -22.54
C LEU A 379 -6.51 -7.27 -23.78
N LEU A 380 -7.82 -7.42 -23.87
CA LEU A 380 -8.61 -6.99 -25.03
C LEU A 380 -8.70 -5.47 -25.16
N ARG A 381 -8.70 -4.73 -24.04
CA ARG A 381 -8.67 -3.26 -24.05
C ARG A 381 -7.32 -2.67 -24.46
N SER A 382 -6.22 -3.42 -24.36
CA SER A 382 -4.92 -2.91 -24.79
C SER A 382 -4.85 -2.71 -26.30
N PRO A 383 -3.98 -1.83 -26.82
CA PRO A 383 -3.91 -1.54 -28.26
C PRO A 383 -3.67 -2.79 -29.11
N MET A 384 -4.25 -2.81 -30.32
CA MET A 384 -3.91 -3.81 -31.34
C MET A 384 -2.44 -3.72 -31.71
N ARG A 385 -1.82 -4.87 -31.98
CA ARG A 385 -0.42 -4.99 -32.42
C ARG A 385 -0.36 -5.83 -33.69
N GLU A 386 0.49 -5.45 -34.63
CA GLU A 386 0.61 -6.15 -35.91
C GLU A 386 1.04 -7.61 -35.71
N GLU A 387 2.00 -7.79 -34.80
CA GLU A 387 2.58 -9.05 -34.33
C GLU A 387 1.69 -9.81 -33.33
N GLY A 388 0.50 -9.27 -33.00
CA GLY A 388 -0.44 -9.85 -32.05
C GLY A 388 -0.03 -9.72 -30.59
N LYS A 389 -0.82 -10.33 -29.70
CA LYS A 389 -0.60 -10.34 -28.24
C LYS A 389 -0.20 -11.73 -27.77
N VAL A 390 0.38 -11.84 -26.58
CA VAL A 390 0.76 -13.12 -25.97
C VAL A 390 0.12 -13.23 -24.59
N LEU A 391 -0.52 -14.37 -24.31
CA LEU A 391 -1.06 -14.72 -23.00
C LEU A 391 -0.39 -15.98 -22.47
N PHE A 392 0.36 -15.86 -21.38
CA PHE A 392 0.96 -17.00 -20.68
C PHE A 392 0.02 -17.50 -19.58
N ILE A 393 -0.48 -18.73 -19.71
CA ILE A 393 -1.28 -19.43 -18.69
C ILE A 393 -0.37 -20.47 -18.02
N GLY A 394 0.26 -20.08 -16.91
CA GLY A 394 1.47 -20.72 -16.45
C GLY A 394 1.48 -21.22 -15.00
N GLY A 395 2.59 -21.86 -14.65
CA GLY A 395 3.17 -21.82 -13.31
C GLY A 395 3.74 -23.15 -12.83
N GLY A 396 4.08 -23.19 -11.54
CA GLY A 396 4.78 -24.30 -10.91
C GLY A 396 3.96 -25.59 -10.83
N ILE A 397 4.60 -26.66 -10.38
CA ILE A 397 3.90 -27.91 -10.04
C ILE A 397 3.10 -27.65 -8.77
N ALA A 398 1.77 -27.63 -8.86
CA ALA A 398 0.93 -27.37 -7.70
C ALA A 398 0.94 -28.55 -6.72
N ASN A 399 0.99 -28.26 -5.42
CA ASN A 399 0.92 -29.29 -4.38
C ASN A 399 -0.51 -29.78 -4.13
N PHE A 400 -1.48 -28.86 -4.05
CA PHE A 400 -2.87 -29.16 -3.65
C PHE A 400 -3.94 -28.46 -4.50
N THR A 401 -3.57 -27.52 -5.37
CA THR A 401 -4.54 -26.87 -6.27
C THR A 401 -4.99 -27.85 -7.35
N ASN A 402 -6.31 -28.04 -7.48
CA ASN A 402 -6.90 -28.87 -8.53
C ASN A 402 -6.84 -28.13 -9.88
N VAL A 403 -5.94 -28.59 -10.77
CA VAL A 403 -5.68 -27.97 -12.06
C VAL A 403 -6.89 -28.09 -12.99
N ALA A 404 -7.60 -29.22 -12.99
CA ALA A 404 -8.81 -29.39 -13.79
C ALA A 404 -9.90 -28.38 -13.42
N SER A 405 -10.12 -28.14 -12.12
CA SER A 405 -11.10 -27.16 -11.62
C SER A 405 -10.74 -25.72 -12.00
N THR A 406 -9.49 -25.32 -11.76
CA THR A 406 -9.03 -23.97 -12.11
C THR A 406 -9.06 -23.74 -13.63
N PHE A 407 -8.65 -24.73 -14.43
CA PHE A 407 -8.71 -24.62 -15.89
C PHE A 407 -10.14 -24.58 -16.43
N LYS A 408 -11.14 -25.20 -15.78
CA LYS A 408 -12.56 -24.98 -16.15
C LYS A 408 -12.94 -23.49 -16.06
N GLY A 409 -12.48 -22.79 -15.02
CA GLY A 409 -12.71 -21.35 -14.87
C GLY A 409 -12.04 -20.54 -15.98
N VAL A 410 -10.80 -20.87 -16.32
CA VAL A 410 -10.07 -20.22 -17.43
C VAL A 410 -10.74 -20.48 -18.79
N ILE A 411 -11.11 -21.73 -19.07
CA ILE A 411 -11.79 -22.12 -20.31
C ILE A 411 -13.12 -21.37 -20.46
N ARG A 412 -13.89 -21.23 -19.38
CA ARG A 412 -15.12 -20.43 -19.38
C ARG A 412 -14.86 -18.99 -19.78
N ALA A 413 -13.81 -18.36 -19.24
CA ALA A 413 -13.45 -16.99 -19.61
C ALA A 413 -13.01 -16.88 -21.08
N LEU A 414 -12.21 -17.83 -21.58
CA LEU A 414 -11.81 -17.87 -23.00
C LEU A 414 -13.00 -18.01 -23.95
N ARG A 415 -14.00 -18.84 -23.58
CA ARG A 415 -15.21 -19.05 -24.39
C ARG A 415 -16.01 -17.76 -24.60
N GLU A 416 -16.10 -16.90 -23.59
CA GLU A 416 -16.87 -15.64 -23.66
C GLU A 416 -16.32 -14.65 -24.69
N VAL A 417 -15.03 -14.72 -25.01
CA VAL A 417 -14.33 -13.68 -25.79
C VAL A 417 -13.44 -14.23 -26.89
N SER A 418 -13.61 -15.50 -27.27
CA SER A 418 -12.78 -16.16 -28.29
C SER A 418 -12.75 -15.43 -29.64
N PRO A 419 -13.84 -14.86 -30.19
CA PRO A 419 -13.76 -14.10 -31.44
C PRO A 419 -12.83 -12.89 -31.33
N GLN A 420 -12.89 -12.15 -30.22
CA GLN A 420 -12.04 -11.00 -29.97
C GLN A 420 -10.58 -11.44 -29.82
N LEU A 421 -10.30 -12.54 -29.11
CA LEU A 421 -8.93 -13.05 -28.99
C LEU A 421 -8.29 -13.38 -30.35
N ILE A 422 -9.08 -13.92 -31.29
CA ILE A 422 -8.67 -14.18 -32.67
C ILE A 422 -8.41 -12.87 -33.42
N GLU A 423 -9.32 -11.90 -33.31
CA GLU A 423 -9.15 -10.57 -33.91
C GLU A 423 -7.87 -9.89 -33.41
N HIS A 424 -7.57 -10.04 -32.12
CA HIS A 424 -6.34 -9.55 -31.49
C HIS A 424 -5.07 -10.35 -31.81
N LYS A 425 -5.18 -11.40 -32.65
CA LYS A 425 -4.09 -12.35 -32.97
C LYS A 425 -3.40 -12.86 -31.69
N THR A 426 -4.18 -13.18 -30.67
CA THR A 426 -3.66 -13.54 -29.35
C THR A 426 -3.11 -14.96 -29.37
N LYS A 427 -1.82 -15.10 -29.07
CA LYS A 427 -1.12 -16.38 -28.91
C LYS A 427 -1.14 -16.81 -27.46
N ILE A 428 -1.71 -17.98 -27.17
CA ILE A 428 -1.87 -18.49 -25.82
C ILE A 428 -0.86 -19.62 -25.58
N TRP A 429 -0.08 -19.51 -24.52
CA TRP A 429 0.93 -20.51 -24.16
C TRP A 429 0.63 -21.04 -22.77
N VAL A 430 0.38 -22.34 -22.68
CA VAL A 430 -0.02 -23.01 -21.45
C VAL A 430 1.11 -23.91 -20.96
N ARG A 431 1.50 -23.77 -19.69
CA ARG A 431 2.34 -24.77 -19.01
C ARG A 431 1.86 -24.95 -17.58
N ARG A 432 1.38 -26.15 -17.25
CA ARG A 432 0.85 -26.41 -15.90
C ARG A 432 0.99 -27.87 -15.46
N ALA A 433 1.16 -28.06 -14.15
CA ALA A 433 1.22 -29.36 -13.50
C ALA A 433 0.64 -29.30 -12.07
N GLY A 434 0.31 -30.46 -11.49
CA GLY A 434 -0.28 -30.59 -10.15
C GLY A 434 -1.48 -31.55 -10.13
N PRO A 435 -2.27 -31.60 -9.05
CA PRO A 435 -3.44 -32.47 -8.97
C PRO A 435 -4.40 -32.33 -10.17
N ASN A 436 -4.72 -33.45 -10.82
CA ASN A 436 -5.60 -33.55 -12.00
C ASN A 436 -5.15 -32.72 -13.22
N TYR A 437 -3.85 -32.46 -13.36
CA TYR A 437 -3.35 -31.63 -14.47
C TYR A 437 -3.60 -32.26 -15.84
N GLN A 438 -3.50 -33.59 -16.01
CA GLN A 438 -3.72 -34.25 -17.30
C GLN A 438 -5.12 -33.98 -17.85
N GLU A 439 -6.14 -34.02 -16.97
CA GLU A 439 -7.51 -33.66 -17.33
C GLU A 439 -7.61 -32.17 -17.68
N GLY A 440 -6.99 -31.29 -16.87
CA GLY A 440 -6.94 -29.85 -17.16
C GLY A 440 -6.31 -29.54 -18.52
N LEU A 441 -5.13 -30.08 -18.81
CA LEU A 441 -4.40 -29.89 -20.07
C LEU A 441 -5.20 -30.43 -21.26
N LYS A 442 -5.79 -31.63 -21.12
CA LYS A 442 -6.68 -32.20 -22.14
C LYS A 442 -7.85 -31.26 -22.45
N ASN A 443 -8.51 -30.76 -21.41
CA ASN A 443 -9.71 -29.93 -21.57
C ASN A 443 -9.39 -28.55 -22.18
N ILE A 444 -8.28 -27.91 -21.78
CA ILE A 444 -7.91 -26.60 -22.33
C ILE A 444 -7.42 -26.72 -23.78
N LYS A 445 -6.71 -27.80 -24.13
CA LYS A 445 -6.33 -28.09 -25.51
C LYS A 445 -7.57 -28.28 -26.40
N ALA A 446 -8.49 -29.14 -25.96
CA ALA A 446 -9.75 -29.38 -26.68
C ALA A 446 -10.58 -28.11 -26.85
N ALA A 447 -10.65 -27.26 -25.82
CA ALA A 447 -11.32 -25.96 -25.91
C ALA A 447 -10.64 -25.02 -26.90
N GLY A 448 -9.30 -25.00 -26.96
CA GLY A 448 -8.57 -24.22 -27.93
C GLY A 448 -8.85 -24.64 -29.37
N ASP A 449 -8.86 -25.95 -29.64
CA ASP A 449 -9.17 -26.51 -30.95
C ASP A 449 -10.62 -26.20 -31.36
N GLU A 450 -11.58 -26.37 -30.44
CA GLU A 450 -13.00 -26.04 -30.64
C GLU A 450 -13.21 -24.55 -30.97
N LEU A 451 -12.54 -23.67 -30.23
CA LEU A 451 -12.65 -22.21 -30.35
C LEU A 451 -11.74 -21.62 -31.43
N LYS A 452 -10.91 -22.45 -32.09
CA LYS A 452 -9.91 -22.03 -33.09
C LYS A 452 -8.92 -20.97 -32.56
N LEU A 453 -8.52 -21.11 -31.31
CA LEU A 453 -7.51 -20.25 -30.68
C LEU A 453 -6.10 -20.73 -31.04
N ASP A 454 -5.15 -19.80 -31.25
CA ASP A 454 -3.72 -20.12 -31.34
C ASP A 454 -3.19 -20.45 -29.94
N ILE A 455 -3.35 -21.70 -29.53
CA ILE A 455 -2.96 -22.19 -28.21
C ILE A 455 -1.95 -23.33 -28.33
N LYS A 456 -0.92 -23.29 -27.47
CA LYS A 456 0.05 -24.37 -27.30
C LYS A 456 0.10 -24.82 -25.85
N VAL A 457 0.00 -26.13 -25.63
CA VAL A 457 -0.19 -26.71 -24.29
C VAL A 457 0.96 -27.64 -23.90
N TYR A 458 1.54 -27.42 -22.72
CA TYR A 458 2.66 -28.19 -22.20
C TYR A 458 2.44 -28.64 -20.74
N GLY A 459 3.00 -29.79 -20.38
CA GLY A 459 2.94 -30.37 -19.04
C GLY A 459 4.22 -30.16 -18.22
N PRO A 460 4.45 -30.99 -17.18
CA PRO A 460 5.60 -30.88 -16.29
C PRO A 460 6.96 -31.12 -16.96
N GLU A 461 6.98 -31.80 -18.11
CA GLU A 461 8.17 -32.06 -18.92
C GLU A 461 8.82 -30.79 -19.48
N MET A 462 8.04 -29.71 -19.64
CA MET A 462 8.53 -28.39 -20.00
C MET A 462 8.97 -27.64 -18.75
N GLY A 463 10.12 -26.95 -18.77
CA GLY A 463 10.56 -26.10 -17.67
C GLY A 463 9.52 -25.05 -17.29
N VAL A 464 9.48 -24.62 -16.02
CA VAL A 464 8.37 -23.82 -15.47
C VAL A 464 8.02 -22.59 -16.29
N ALA A 465 9.02 -21.84 -16.78
CA ALA A 465 8.87 -20.66 -17.63
C ALA A 465 9.53 -20.84 -19.01
N GLU A 466 9.87 -22.08 -19.40
CA GLU A 466 10.56 -22.36 -20.66
C GLU A 466 9.69 -22.01 -21.88
N ILE A 467 8.36 -21.96 -21.71
CA ILE A 467 7.44 -21.50 -22.77
C ILE A 467 7.67 -20.02 -23.15
N VAL A 468 8.29 -19.22 -22.28
CA VAL A 468 8.55 -17.79 -22.53
C VAL A 468 9.55 -17.58 -23.67
N PRO A 469 10.80 -18.08 -23.60
CA PRO A 469 11.75 -17.91 -24.70
C PRO A 469 11.30 -18.62 -25.99
N VAL A 470 10.56 -19.73 -25.90
CA VAL A 470 9.98 -20.38 -27.09
C VAL A 470 8.96 -19.46 -27.77
N ALA A 471 8.09 -18.83 -26.99
CA ALA A 471 7.05 -17.93 -27.50
C ALA A 471 7.59 -16.61 -28.04
N LEU A 472 8.55 -15.99 -27.33
CA LEU A 472 9.00 -14.62 -27.60
C LEU A 472 10.24 -14.57 -28.49
N LEU A 473 11.15 -15.54 -28.38
CA LEU A 473 12.41 -15.57 -29.12
C LEU A 473 12.44 -16.63 -30.23
N GLY A 474 11.40 -17.46 -30.34
CA GLY A 474 11.39 -18.59 -31.27
C GLY A 474 12.44 -19.66 -30.93
N ALA A 475 12.81 -19.77 -29.64
CA ALA A 475 13.77 -20.78 -29.19
C ALA A 475 13.27 -22.20 -29.52
N SER A 476 14.18 -23.06 -29.99
CA SER A 476 13.85 -24.46 -30.25
C SER A 476 13.65 -25.23 -28.94
N THR A 477 12.57 -26.00 -28.83
CA THR A 477 12.36 -26.95 -27.73
C THR A 477 12.30 -28.37 -28.26
N LYS A 478 12.81 -29.33 -27.48
CA LYS A 478 12.67 -30.77 -27.73
C LYS A 478 11.41 -31.35 -27.09
N VAL A 479 10.71 -30.55 -26.30
CA VAL A 479 9.47 -30.93 -25.62
C VAL A 479 8.32 -30.85 -26.63
N LYS A 480 7.62 -31.97 -26.82
CA LYS A 480 6.45 -32.05 -27.70
C LYS A 480 5.24 -31.35 -27.05
N GLU A 481 4.33 -30.85 -27.87
CA GLU A 481 3.08 -30.32 -27.35
C GLU A 481 2.23 -31.45 -26.74
N TYR A 482 1.45 -31.13 -25.71
CA TYR A 482 0.59 -32.09 -25.03
C TYR A 482 -0.41 -32.72 -26.02
N GLY A 483 -0.31 -34.04 -26.18
CA GLY A 483 -1.14 -34.82 -27.11
C GLY A 483 -0.49 -35.11 -28.46
N GLU A 484 0.70 -34.58 -28.74
CA GLU A 484 1.53 -35.01 -29.87
C GLU A 484 2.26 -36.32 -29.54
N ILE A 485 2.18 -37.30 -30.46
CA ILE A 485 2.82 -38.63 -30.32
C ILE A 485 4.29 -38.55 -30.69
#